data_AF-A0A2S4YP48-F1
#
_entry.id   AF-A0A2S4YP48-F1
#
_cell.length_a   1.000
_cell.length_b   1.000
_cell.length_c   1.000
_cell.angle_alpha   90.00
_cell.angle_beta   90.00
_cell.angle_gamma   90.00
#
_symmetry.space_group_name_H-M   'P 1'
#
loop_
_entity.id
_entity.type
_entity.pdbx_description
1 polymer ?
#
loop_
_entity_poly.entity_id
_entity_poly.type
_entity_poly.pdbx_seq_one_letter_code
_entity_poly.pdbx_strand_id
1 'polypeptide(L)'
;MARAEADEYADASDARLTELLRTGTATAYPALRELRLRHQHRVLAYARSCTAGDAAARQLAAEVFTHAARETARGIEPAVPWRHHLLLLTASLAGSWSTDERAGGLDAGYLLVLSSTGPQGPVPPMLHAFRSLPPRAQGLIWYGIVEREPVERTAALLGLGPADVVHGTGPALKALAQASLRHRLGASPDPACGDFRRLIEESVRPDGPRDSADLQVHLAHCASCTAAREELTALRDAPGPALAEGLLPWGGTAYVRPEEPAAALALPHTEEPARRPAHRAALTSVALGVALVPLLVLLLTPADQPDPGRASAVTTPTPAPQVTVTATATVSVSPSPSPTSASPSPSRTASPSPSPTPSRTHTPAPRPTPNPRPPAPRPPGGTYAQVVNAASGLCLDVRDGYFSEGTDVVTAPCTDSPTQRWRYDADRHALQSYADPEYCLDSRGDVDRGVGIWECRSLYGRNGDNLRFVVDGDGAIRPVIDLDRAVTPGWGDGLSLEPLDGSARQRWRAGDR
;
A
#
# COMPACT_ATOMS: atom_id res chain seq x y z
N MET A 1 -8.27 26.88 5.45
CA MET A 1 -7.81 26.67 4.06
C MET A 1 -7.42 25.21 3.83
N ALA A 2 -6.50 24.60 4.59
CA ALA A 2 -6.11 23.18 4.41
C ALA A 2 -7.27 22.15 4.42
N ARG A 3 -8.32 22.36 5.23
CA ARG A 3 -9.51 21.48 5.25
C ARG A 3 -10.40 21.65 4.01
N ALA A 4 -10.35 22.81 3.35
CA ALA A 4 -11.07 23.07 2.09
C ALA A 4 -10.32 22.48 0.87
N GLU A 5 -8.99 22.43 0.92
CA GLU A 5 -8.16 21.79 -0.12
C GLU A 5 -8.18 20.25 -0.05
N ALA A 6 -8.34 19.66 1.14
CA ALA A 6 -8.48 18.21 1.28
C ALA A 6 -9.83 17.68 0.74
N ASP A 7 -10.93 18.42 0.95
CA ASP A 7 -12.24 18.11 0.35
C ASP A 7 -12.23 18.29 -1.18
N GLU A 8 -11.42 19.20 -1.71
CA GLU A 8 -11.39 19.50 -3.16
C GLU A 8 -10.98 18.29 -4.02
N TYR A 9 -10.07 17.44 -3.52
CA TYR A 9 -9.56 16.28 -4.27
C TYR A 9 -10.32 14.98 -3.97
N ALA A 10 -10.98 14.89 -2.81
CA ALA A 10 -11.73 13.70 -2.40
C ALA A 10 -12.87 13.36 -3.37
N ASP A 11 -13.51 14.38 -3.95
CA ASP A 11 -14.60 14.23 -4.94
C ASP A 11 -14.11 14.22 -6.40
N ALA A 12 -12.82 14.46 -6.65
CA ALA A 12 -12.26 14.48 -7.99
C ALA A 12 -12.18 13.06 -8.59
N SER A 13 -12.51 12.92 -9.88
CA SER A 13 -12.31 11.66 -10.60
C SER A 13 -10.83 11.32 -10.76
N ASP A 14 -10.51 10.04 -10.99
CA ASP A 14 -9.13 9.61 -11.22
C ASP A 14 -8.51 10.35 -12.43
N ALA A 15 -9.28 10.57 -13.49
CA ALA A 15 -8.83 11.32 -14.66
C ALA A 15 -8.46 12.77 -14.32
N ARG A 16 -9.24 13.43 -13.45
CA ARG A 16 -8.94 14.78 -12.97
C ARG A 16 -7.68 14.79 -12.10
N LEU A 17 -7.52 13.82 -11.21
CA LEU A 17 -6.33 13.68 -10.37
C LEU A 17 -5.08 13.41 -11.22
N THR A 18 -5.18 12.57 -12.25
CA THR A 18 -4.09 12.32 -13.22
C THR A 18 -3.67 13.60 -13.95
N GLU A 19 -4.63 14.44 -14.38
CA GLU A 19 -4.32 15.72 -15.00
C GLU A 19 -3.55 16.66 -14.04
N LEU A 20 -3.96 16.69 -12.78
CA LEU A 20 -3.31 17.49 -11.74
C LEU A 20 -1.87 17.06 -11.47
N LEU A 21 -1.48 15.81 -11.74
CA LEU A 21 -0.08 15.38 -11.60
C LEU A 21 0.89 16.10 -12.55
N ARG A 22 0.40 16.75 -13.60
CA ARG A 22 1.22 17.52 -14.58
C ARG A 22 1.41 18.98 -14.20
N THR A 23 0.73 19.41 -13.15
CA THR A 23 0.76 20.80 -12.69
C THR A 23 1.91 21.01 -11.70
N GLY A 24 2.00 22.21 -11.11
CA GLY A 24 3.02 22.52 -10.13
C GLY A 24 3.01 21.58 -8.91
N THR A 25 4.11 21.51 -8.18
CA THR A 25 4.27 20.60 -7.04
C THR A 25 3.20 20.75 -5.96
N ALA A 26 2.72 21.97 -5.74
CA ALA A 26 1.67 22.29 -4.76
C ALA A 26 0.32 21.59 -5.05
N THR A 27 -0.01 21.36 -6.32
CA THR A 27 -1.25 20.71 -6.77
C THR A 27 -1.05 19.24 -7.11
N ALA A 28 0.12 18.88 -7.66
CA ALA A 28 0.45 17.50 -7.98
C ALA A 28 0.57 16.61 -6.73
N TYR A 29 1.11 17.14 -5.62
CA TYR A 29 1.32 16.35 -4.40
C TYR A 29 0.00 15.91 -3.72
N PRO A 30 -0.96 16.81 -3.43
CA PRO A 30 -2.28 16.41 -2.94
C PRO A 30 -3.01 15.43 -3.85
N ALA A 31 -2.93 15.63 -5.18
CA ALA A 31 -3.54 14.72 -6.15
C ALA A 31 -2.92 13.32 -6.12
N LEU A 32 -1.59 13.23 -6.02
CA LEU A 32 -0.88 11.95 -5.88
C LEU A 32 -1.23 11.26 -4.56
N ARG A 33 -1.36 12.01 -3.47
CA ARG A 33 -1.77 11.48 -2.17
C ARG A 33 -3.15 10.84 -2.26
N GLU A 34 -4.10 11.51 -2.90
CA GLU A 34 -5.45 10.97 -3.09
C GLU A 34 -5.45 9.69 -3.95
N LEU A 35 -4.71 9.68 -5.07
CA LEU A 35 -4.54 8.46 -5.88
C LEU A 35 -3.91 7.32 -5.08
N ARG A 36 -2.94 7.59 -4.21
CA ARG A 36 -2.38 6.55 -3.32
C ARG A 36 -3.42 6.04 -2.34
N LEU A 37 -4.10 6.92 -1.62
CA LEU A 37 -5.14 6.55 -0.65
C LEU A 37 -6.22 5.64 -1.27
N ARG A 38 -6.67 5.96 -2.49
CA ARG A 38 -7.72 5.19 -3.19
C ARG A 38 -7.28 3.81 -3.67
N HIS A 39 -6.05 3.69 -4.16
CA HIS A 39 -5.62 2.52 -4.92
C HIS A 39 -4.59 1.65 -4.20
N GLN A 40 -3.94 2.14 -3.13
CA GLN A 40 -2.84 1.43 -2.46
C GLN A 40 -3.20 0.04 -1.99
N HIS A 41 -4.37 -0.15 -1.36
CA HIS A 41 -4.79 -1.47 -0.88
C HIS A 41 -4.90 -2.51 -2.02
N ARG A 42 -5.39 -2.11 -3.20
CA ARG A 42 -5.52 -2.99 -4.36
C ARG A 42 -4.17 -3.30 -5.02
N VAL A 43 -3.29 -2.31 -5.10
CA VAL A 43 -1.93 -2.49 -5.62
C VAL A 43 -1.13 -3.42 -4.70
N LEU A 44 -1.21 -3.22 -3.38
CA LEU A 44 -0.52 -4.07 -2.41
C LEU A 44 -1.06 -5.52 -2.44
N ALA A 45 -2.39 -5.70 -2.54
CA ALA A 45 -2.99 -7.03 -2.68
C ALA A 45 -2.48 -7.75 -3.94
N TYR A 46 -2.38 -7.04 -5.06
CA TYR A 46 -1.82 -7.62 -6.29
C TYR A 46 -0.32 -7.88 -6.18
N ALA A 47 0.45 -6.96 -5.60
CA ALA A 47 1.89 -7.13 -5.37
C ALA A 47 2.18 -8.39 -4.53
N ARG A 48 1.34 -8.68 -3.51
CA ARG A 48 1.43 -9.93 -2.73
C ARG A 48 1.26 -11.20 -3.57
N SER A 49 0.50 -11.15 -4.67
CA SER A 49 0.40 -12.28 -5.60
C SER A 49 1.63 -12.45 -6.49
N CYS A 50 2.44 -11.40 -6.65
CA CYS A 50 3.66 -11.40 -7.45
C CYS A 50 4.93 -11.69 -6.63
N THR A 51 4.86 -11.63 -5.30
CA THR A 51 6.02 -11.67 -4.40
C THR A 51 5.93 -12.77 -3.35
N ALA A 52 7.06 -13.31 -2.91
CA ALA A 52 7.11 -14.36 -1.89
C ALA A 52 6.85 -13.85 -0.45
N GLY A 53 6.90 -12.54 -0.20
CA GLY A 53 6.77 -11.98 1.14
C GLY A 53 6.26 -10.54 1.17
N ASP A 54 5.69 -10.14 2.31
CA ASP A 54 5.02 -8.86 2.47
C ASP A 54 5.96 -7.64 2.32
N ALA A 55 7.21 -7.76 2.77
CA ALA A 55 8.21 -6.71 2.59
C ALA A 55 8.50 -6.43 1.10
N ALA A 56 8.65 -7.48 0.30
CA ALA A 56 8.82 -7.37 -1.15
C ALA A 56 7.56 -6.79 -1.81
N ALA A 57 6.37 -7.21 -1.37
CA ALA A 57 5.10 -6.66 -1.86
C ALA A 57 4.97 -5.14 -1.60
N ARG A 58 5.31 -4.70 -0.38
CA ARG A 58 5.29 -3.28 0.01
C ARG A 58 6.29 -2.46 -0.79
N GLN A 59 7.51 -2.96 -0.95
CA GLN A 59 8.52 -2.31 -1.78
C GLN A 59 8.05 -2.18 -3.24
N LEU A 60 7.54 -3.26 -3.83
CA LEU A 60 7.04 -3.26 -5.20
C LEU A 60 5.87 -2.27 -5.37
N ALA A 61 4.92 -2.25 -4.44
CA ALA A 61 3.80 -1.31 -4.49
C ALA A 61 4.26 0.17 -4.39
N ALA A 62 5.27 0.47 -3.56
CA ALA A 62 5.84 1.82 -3.47
C ALA A 62 6.56 2.24 -4.75
N GLU A 63 7.31 1.33 -5.38
CA GLU A 63 7.95 1.55 -6.69
C GLU A 63 6.90 1.86 -7.77
N VAL A 64 5.79 1.11 -7.81
CA VAL A 64 4.68 1.29 -8.77
C VAL A 64 4.11 2.72 -8.74
N PHE A 65 3.73 3.23 -7.57
CA PHE A 65 3.18 4.59 -7.48
C PHE A 65 4.20 5.67 -7.85
N THR A 66 5.46 5.46 -7.47
CA THR A 66 6.54 6.39 -7.82
C THR A 66 6.77 6.42 -9.32
N HIS A 67 6.75 5.25 -9.97
CA HIS A 67 6.89 5.13 -11.41
C HIS A 67 5.70 5.75 -12.15
N ALA A 68 4.46 5.40 -11.79
CA ALA A 68 3.25 5.94 -12.40
C ALA A 68 3.17 7.48 -12.30
N ALA A 69 3.53 8.05 -11.15
CA ALA A 69 3.57 9.50 -10.96
C ALA A 69 4.60 10.18 -11.88
N ARG A 70 5.80 9.59 -12.04
CA ARG A 70 6.85 10.12 -12.91
C ARG A 70 6.46 10.06 -14.39
N GLU A 71 5.88 8.95 -14.83
CA GLU A 71 5.41 8.80 -16.21
C GLU A 71 4.29 9.80 -16.51
N THR A 72 3.33 9.94 -15.59
CA THR A 72 2.23 10.90 -15.75
C THR A 72 2.72 12.34 -15.81
N ALA A 73 3.67 12.71 -14.94
CA ALA A 73 4.30 14.04 -14.93
C ALA A 73 5.08 14.33 -16.22
N ARG A 74 5.57 13.29 -16.92
CA ARG A 74 6.19 13.40 -18.26
C ARG A 74 5.17 13.47 -19.40
N GLY A 75 3.87 13.45 -19.10
CA GLY A 75 2.80 13.49 -20.10
C GLY A 75 2.44 12.12 -20.68
N ILE A 76 2.90 11.01 -20.08
CA ILE A 76 2.53 9.67 -20.51
C ILE A 76 1.19 9.31 -19.86
N GLU A 77 0.17 9.16 -20.70
CA GLU A 77 -1.19 8.87 -20.26
C GLU A 77 -1.42 7.36 -20.08
N PRO A 78 -2.11 6.93 -19.00
CA PRO A 78 -2.59 5.57 -18.89
C PRO A 78 -3.56 5.21 -20.01
N ALA A 79 -3.27 4.13 -20.75
CA ALA A 79 -4.14 3.63 -21.82
C ALA A 79 -5.37 2.85 -21.31
N VAL A 80 -5.49 2.69 -19.99
CA VAL A 80 -6.51 1.93 -19.26
C VAL A 80 -6.85 2.65 -17.95
N PRO A 81 -7.96 2.31 -17.26
CA PRO A 81 -8.32 2.94 -15.98
C PRO A 81 -7.16 2.88 -14.98
N TRP A 82 -7.07 3.91 -14.13
CA TRP A 82 -5.89 4.14 -13.30
C TRP A 82 -5.48 2.92 -12.46
N ARG A 83 -6.44 2.27 -11.80
CA ARG A 83 -6.15 1.06 -11.01
C ARG A 83 -5.64 -0.09 -11.88
N HIS A 84 -6.25 -0.35 -13.04
CA HIS A 84 -5.77 -1.37 -13.97
C HIS A 84 -4.34 -1.07 -14.43
N HIS A 85 -4.06 0.21 -14.74
CA HIS A 85 -2.73 0.65 -15.13
C HIS A 85 -1.69 0.36 -14.04
N LEU A 86 -1.99 0.67 -12.76
CA LEU A 86 -1.10 0.38 -11.64
C LEU A 86 -0.83 -1.13 -11.49
N LEU A 87 -1.83 -1.98 -11.71
CA LEU A 87 -1.68 -3.43 -11.63
C LEU A 87 -0.84 -3.99 -12.80
N LEU A 88 -1.04 -3.51 -14.02
CA LEU A 88 -0.17 -3.85 -15.15
C LEU A 88 1.28 -3.41 -14.89
N LEU A 89 1.46 -2.22 -14.30
CA LEU A 89 2.78 -1.71 -13.93
C LEU A 89 3.42 -2.52 -12.80
N THR A 90 2.62 -3.03 -11.87
CA THR A 90 3.07 -3.95 -10.80
C THR A 90 3.66 -5.22 -11.39
N ALA A 91 2.96 -5.85 -12.35
CA ALA A 91 3.45 -7.03 -13.05
C ALA A 91 4.72 -6.72 -13.87
N SER A 92 4.76 -5.59 -14.57
CA SER A 92 5.93 -5.18 -15.35
C SER A 92 7.17 -4.92 -14.48
N LEU A 93 7.01 -4.23 -13.34
CA LEU A 93 8.12 -3.99 -12.41
C LEU A 93 8.57 -5.27 -11.72
N ALA A 94 7.66 -6.16 -11.32
CA ALA A 94 8.02 -7.49 -10.84
C ALA A 94 8.79 -8.28 -11.90
N GLY A 95 8.39 -8.19 -13.16
CA GLY A 95 9.14 -8.73 -14.29
C GLY A 95 10.56 -8.18 -14.39
N SER A 96 10.77 -6.88 -14.13
CA SER A 96 12.13 -6.31 -14.08
C SER A 96 12.98 -6.88 -12.93
N TRP A 97 12.37 -7.15 -11.77
CA TRP A 97 13.06 -7.75 -10.62
C TRP A 97 13.56 -9.17 -10.92
N SER A 98 12.93 -9.90 -11.85
CA SER A 98 13.38 -11.24 -12.23
C SER A 98 14.75 -11.26 -12.93
N THR A 99 15.28 -10.09 -13.28
CA THR A 99 16.57 -9.93 -13.98
C THR A 99 17.70 -9.43 -13.08
N ASP A 100 17.43 -9.14 -11.81
CA ASP A 100 18.41 -8.65 -10.85
C ASP A 100 18.34 -9.39 -9.50
N GLU A 101 19.09 -8.93 -8.51
CA GLU A 101 19.20 -9.56 -7.19
C GLU A 101 17.86 -9.65 -6.43
N ARG A 102 16.85 -8.87 -6.84
CA ARG A 102 15.51 -8.88 -6.24
C ARG A 102 14.65 -10.06 -6.71
N ALA A 103 15.11 -10.86 -7.67
CA ALA A 103 14.39 -12.04 -8.15
C ALA A 103 14.00 -13.00 -7.02
N GLY A 104 14.83 -13.12 -5.97
CA GLY A 104 14.54 -13.95 -4.79
C GLY A 104 13.34 -13.49 -3.95
N GLY A 105 12.85 -12.26 -4.17
CA GLY A 105 11.65 -11.71 -3.52
C GLY A 105 10.35 -12.00 -4.27
N LEU A 106 10.41 -12.59 -5.47
CA LEU A 106 9.24 -12.86 -6.31
C LEU A 106 8.56 -14.20 -5.96
N ASP A 107 7.26 -14.30 -6.23
CA ASP A 107 6.53 -15.56 -6.10
C ASP A 107 7.12 -16.63 -7.04
N ALA A 108 7.29 -17.85 -6.54
CA ALA A 108 7.94 -18.92 -7.29
C ALA A 108 7.14 -19.34 -8.53
N GLY A 109 5.81 -19.31 -8.45
CA GLY A 109 4.94 -19.56 -9.59
C GLY A 109 5.05 -18.46 -10.64
N TYR A 110 5.11 -17.20 -10.20
CA TYR A 110 5.25 -16.09 -11.14
C TYR A 110 6.63 -16.07 -11.82
N LEU A 111 7.70 -16.35 -11.07
CA LEU A 111 9.05 -16.51 -11.62
C LEU A 111 9.10 -17.58 -12.72
N LEU A 112 8.40 -18.70 -12.53
CA LEU A 112 8.30 -19.75 -13.53
C LEU A 112 7.66 -19.23 -14.82
N VAL A 113 6.58 -18.46 -14.72
CA VAL A 113 5.95 -17.83 -15.89
C VAL A 113 6.88 -16.85 -16.59
N LEU A 114 7.54 -15.96 -15.83
CA LEU A 114 8.49 -14.98 -16.37
C LEU A 114 9.69 -15.65 -17.05
N SER A 115 10.15 -16.80 -16.56
CA SER A 115 11.24 -17.56 -17.20
C SER A 115 10.87 -18.06 -18.61
N SER A 116 9.59 -18.34 -18.85
CA SER A 116 9.08 -18.83 -20.14
C SER A 116 8.66 -17.72 -21.11
N THR A 117 8.25 -16.56 -20.58
CA THR A 117 7.67 -15.45 -21.36
C THR A 117 8.59 -14.23 -21.46
N GLY A 118 9.67 -14.21 -20.67
CA GLY A 118 10.59 -13.10 -20.52
C GLY A 118 10.14 -12.08 -19.46
N PRO A 119 10.98 -11.07 -19.17
CA PRO A 119 10.74 -10.07 -18.11
C PRO A 119 9.51 -9.19 -18.34
N GLN A 120 8.94 -9.17 -19.55
CA GLN A 120 7.71 -8.44 -19.83
C GLN A 120 6.44 -9.21 -19.41
N GLY A 121 6.59 -10.51 -19.11
CA GLY A 121 5.48 -11.40 -18.82
C GLY A 121 4.61 -11.72 -20.04
N PRO A 122 3.61 -12.59 -19.87
CA PRO A 122 2.64 -12.88 -20.92
C PRO A 122 1.77 -11.64 -21.19
N VAL A 123 1.43 -11.43 -22.46
CA VAL A 123 0.45 -10.41 -22.85
C VAL A 123 -0.95 -10.93 -22.52
N PRO A 124 -1.76 -10.24 -21.68
CA PRO A 124 -3.10 -10.70 -21.36
C PRO A 124 -3.98 -10.74 -22.62
N PRO A 125 -4.73 -11.84 -22.86
CA PRO A 125 -5.40 -12.09 -24.12
C PRO A 125 -6.51 -11.08 -24.47
N MET A 126 -7.14 -10.47 -23.48
CA MET A 126 -8.20 -9.47 -23.69
C MET A 126 -7.67 -8.04 -23.73
N LEU A 127 -6.40 -7.80 -23.40
CA LEU A 127 -5.88 -6.44 -23.16
C LEU A 127 -5.96 -5.56 -24.41
N HIS A 128 -5.69 -6.12 -25.60
CA HIS A 128 -5.79 -5.37 -26.85
C HIS A 128 -7.24 -4.97 -27.17
N ALA A 129 -8.18 -5.91 -27.06
CA ALA A 129 -9.61 -5.63 -27.24
C ALA A 129 -10.12 -4.60 -26.23
N PHE A 130 -9.70 -4.72 -24.97
CA PHE A 130 -10.05 -3.78 -23.91
C PHE A 130 -9.55 -2.36 -24.19
N ARG A 131 -8.28 -2.21 -24.60
CA ARG A 131 -7.71 -0.90 -24.97
C ARG A 131 -8.39 -0.25 -26.17
N SER A 132 -9.05 -1.03 -27.03
CA SER A 132 -9.82 -0.50 -28.16
C SER A 132 -11.16 0.14 -27.77
N LEU A 133 -11.64 -0.09 -26.54
CA LEU A 133 -12.88 0.48 -26.04
C LEU A 133 -12.71 1.94 -25.61
N PRO A 134 -13.78 2.74 -25.60
CA PRO A 134 -13.75 4.07 -25.00
C PRO A 134 -13.35 4.02 -23.51
N PRO A 135 -12.59 5.01 -22.97
CA PRO A 135 -12.14 5.02 -21.57
C PRO A 135 -13.27 4.82 -20.56
N ARG A 136 -14.44 5.41 -20.82
CA ARG A 136 -15.65 5.22 -20.01
C ARG A 136 -16.06 3.74 -19.91
N ALA A 137 -16.07 3.02 -21.02
CA ALA A 137 -16.44 1.60 -21.05
C ALA A 137 -15.39 0.74 -20.33
N GLN A 138 -14.10 1.03 -20.53
CA GLN A 138 -13.01 0.38 -19.81
C GLN A 138 -13.16 0.53 -18.29
N GLY A 139 -13.45 1.76 -17.83
CA GLY A 139 -13.67 2.08 -16.42
C GLY A 139 -14.84 1.33 -15.80
N LEU A 140 -15.98 1.28 -16.50
CA LEU A 140 -17.17 0.55 -16.03
C LEU A 140 -16.91 -0.96 -15.89
N ILE A 141 -16.17 -1.54 -16.83
CA ILE A 141 -15.78 -2.95 -16.76
C ILE A 141 -14.82 -3.18 -15.59
N TRP A 142 -13.76 -2.38 -15.48
CA TRP A 142 -12.75 -2.59 -14.44
C TRP A 142 -13.31 -2.39 -13.04
N TYR A 143 -13.88 -1.22 -12.76
CA TYR A 143 -14.37 -0.91 -11.42
C TYR A 143 -15.69 -1.64 -11.08
N GLY A 144 -16.61 -1.72 -12.04
CA GLY A 144 -17.95 -2.29 -11.81
C GLY A 144 -18.00 -3.82 -11.84
N ILE A 145 -17.18 -4.47 -12.68
CA ILE A 145 -17.25 -5.93 -12.88
C ILE A 145 -16.05 -6.66 -12.26
N VAL A 146 -14.83 -6.21 -12.54
CA VAL A 146 -13.60 -6.88 -12.05
C VAL A 146 -13.44 -6.65 -10.55
N GLU A 147 -13.43 -5.39 -10.12
CA GLU A 147 -13.21 -5.00 -8.72
C GLU A 147 -14.48 -5.06 -7.86
N ARG A 148 -15.64 -5.08 -8.52
CA ARG A 148 -16.97 -5.04 -7.91
C ARG A 148 -17.12 -3.88 -6.91
N GLU A 149 -16.60 -2.72 -7.28
CA GLU A 149 -16.78 -1.50 -6.49
C GLU A 149 -18.26 -1.13 -6.44
N PRO A 150 -18.76 -0.56 -5.31
CA PRO A 150 -20.10 0.00 -5.24
C PRO A 150 -20.37 0.99 -6.39
N VAL A 151 -21.64 1.13 -6.78
CA VAL A 151 -22.05 2.00 -7.89
C VAL A 151 -21.61 3.44 -7.67
N GLU A 152 -21.75 3.94 -6.44
CA GLU A 152 -21.39 5.29 -6.02
C GLU A 152 -19.87 5.49 -6.10
N ARG A 153 -19.09 4.48 -5.69
CA ARG A 153 -17.63 4.53 -5.75
C ARG A 153 -17.13 4.46 -7.19
N THR A 154 -17.73 3.61 -8.02
CA THR A 154 -17.43 3.55 -9.46
C THR A 154 -17.76 4.88 -10.13
N ALA A 155 -18.88 5.50 -9.78
CA ALA A 155 -19.29 6.82 -10.28
C ALA A 155 -18.27 7.91 -9.92
N ALA A 156 -17.82 7.96 -8.65
CA ALA A 156 -16.82 8.91 -8.19
C ALA A 156 -15.46 8.74 -8.90
N LEU A 157 -14.94 7.50 -8.98
CA LEU A 157 -13.66 7.22 -9.66
C LEU A 157 -13.67 7.64 -11.13
N LEU A 158 -14.81 7.46 -11.81
CA LEU A 158 -14.96 7.76 -13.25
C LEU A 158 -15.49 9.17 -13.55
N GLY A 159 -15.92 9.94 -12.55
CA GLY A 159 -16.59 11.22 -12.76
C GLY A 159 -17.93 11.09 -13.50
N LEU A 160 -18.70 10.04 -13.20
CA LEU A 160 -20.00 9.74 -13.80
C LEU A 160 -21.13 9.86 -12.77
N GLY A 161 -22.40 9.88 -13.22
CA GLY A 161 -23.53 9.68 -12.31
C GLY A 161 -23.75 8.20 -11.95
N PRO A 162 -24.33 7.85 -10.80
CA PRO A 162 -24.69 6.46 -10.46
C PRO A 162 -25.57 5.78 -11.53
N ALA A 163 -26.51 6.52 -12.12
CA ALA A 163 -27.35 6.01 -13.20
C ALA A 163 -26.53 5.62 -14.44
N ASP A 164 -25.51 6.41 -14.80
CA ASP A 164 -24.61 6.11 -15.92
C ASP A 164 -23.84 4.80 -15.72
N VAL A 165 -23.49 4.49 -14.47
CA VAL A 165 -22.80 3.25 -14.11
C VAL A 165 -23.73 2.05 -14.30
N VAL A 166 -24.95 2.12 -13.74
CA VAL A 166 -25.94 1.03 -13.83
C VAL A 166 -26.29 0.72 -15.28
N HIS A 167 -26.57 1.75 -16.08
CA HIS A 167 -27.00 1.58 -17.47
C HIS A 167 -25.83 1.29 -18.43
N GLY A 168 -24.62 1.74 -18.10
CA GLY A 168 -23.44 1.60 -18.97
C GLY A 168 -22.69 0.27 -18.84
N THR A 169 -22.78 -0.41 -17.69
CA THR A 169 -21.95 -1.60 -17.40
C THR A 169 -22.25 -2.78 -18.34
N GLY A 170 -23.53 -3.12 -18.53
CA GLY A 170 -23.94 -4.20 -19.43
C GLY A 170 -23.53 -3.98 -20.89
N PRO A 171 -23.84 -2.81 -21.49
CA PRO A 171 -23.37 -2.45 -22.83
C PRO A 171 -21.84 -2.47 -22.97
N ALA A 172 -21.09 -2.03 -21.97
CA ALA A 172 -19.63 -2.06 -21.98
C ALA A 172 -19.10 -3.51 -22.04
N LEU A 173 -19.63 -4.41 -21.23
CA LEU A 173 -19.26 -5.84 -21.26
C LEU A 173 -19.55 -6.47 -22.63
N LYS A 174 -20.72 -6.16 -23.22
CA LYS A 174 -21.08 -6.63 -24.56
C LYS A 174 -20.11 -6.10 -25.63
N ALA A 175 -19.74 -4.83 -25.54
CA ALA A 175 -18.78 -4.22 -26.46
C ALA A 175 -17.39 -4.87 -26.36
N LEU A 176 -16.95 -5.21 -25.14
CA LEU A 176 -15.71 -5.95 -24.93
C LEU A 176 -15.77 -7.35 -25.55
N ALA A 177 -16.81 -8.14 -25.27
CA ALA A 177 -16.96 -9.49 -25.82
C ALA A 177 -16.91 -9.47 -27.37
N GLN A 178 -17.55 -8.48 -27.99
CA GLN A 178 -17.50 -8.30 -29.45
C GLN A 178 -16.11 -7.86 -29.94
N ALA A 179 -15.43 -6.97 -29.21
CA ALA A 179 -14.07 -6.54 -29.55
C ALA A 179 -13.06 -7.70 -29.44
N SER A 180 -13.16 -8.50 -28.38
CA SER A 180 -12.38 -9.72 -28.15
C SER A 180 -12.56 -10.72 -29.30
N LEU A 181 -13.81 -11.02 -29.66
CA LEU A 181 -14.12 -11.91 -30.77
C LEU A 181 -13.52 -11.40 -32.09
N ARG A 182 -13.75 -10.12 -32.43
CA ARG A 182 -13.19 -9.53 -33.66
C ARG A 182 -11.66 -9.59 -33.69
N HIS A 183 -11.00 -9.27 -32.58
CA HIS A 183 -9.55 -9.30 -32.50
C HIS A 183 -9.00 -10.71 -32.72
N ARG A 184 -9.59 -11.71 -32.05
CA ARG A 184 -9.15 -13.10 -32.14
C ARG A 184 -9.38 -13.71 -33.52
N LEU A 185 -10.53 -13.44 -34.14
CA LEU A 185 -10.80 -13.86 -35.52
C LEU A 185 -9.86 -13.17 -36.52
N GLY A 186 -9.57 -11.88 -36.33
CA GLY A 186 -8.64 -11.14 -37.19
C GLY A 186 -7.17 -11.57 -37.05
N ALA A 187 -6.79 -12.16 -35.92
CA ALA A 187 -5.47 -12.76 -35.70
C ALA A 187 -5.38 -14.22 -36.19
N SER A 188 -6.50 -14.83 -36.61
CA SER A 188 -6.52 -16.21 -37.11
C SER A 188 -5.78 -16.31 -38.46
N PRO A 189 -4.99 -17.37 -38.69
CA PRO A 189 -4.41 -17.63 -40.01
C PRO A 189 -5.45 -18.10 -41.04
N ASP A 190 -6.62 -18.58 -40.59
CA ASP A 190 -7.70 -19.01 -41.46
C ASP A 190 -8.65 -17.83 -41.79
N PRO A 191 -8.71 -17.38 -43.06
CA PRO A 191 -9.56 -16.27 -43.46
C PRO A 191 -11.05 -16.57 -43.34
N ALA A 192 -11.47 -17.84 -43.32
CA ALA A 192 -12.87 -18.24 -43.19
C ALA A 192 -13.43 -18.00 -41.77
N CYS A 193 -12.58 -17.78 -40.77
CA CYS A 193 -13.00 -17.55 -39.37
C CYS A 193 -13.98 -16.37 -39.23
N GLY A 194 -13.90 -15.37 -40.09
CA GLY A 194 -14.82 -14.23 -40.10
C GLY A 194 -16.29 -14.63 -40.31
N ASP A 195 -16.54 -15.68 -41.09
CA ASP A 195 -17.88 -16.17 -41.43
C ASP A 195 -18.56 -16.83 -40.22
N PHE A 196 -17.78 -17.37 -39.29
CA PHE A 196 -18.27 -18.00 -38.06
C PHE A 196 -18.58 -17.01 -36.93
N ARG A 197 -18.25 -15.72 -37.07
CA ARG A 197 -18.42 -14.71 -36.01
C ARG A 197 -19.82 -14.72 -35.41
N ARG A 198 -20.86 -14.65 -36.26
CA ARG A 198 -22.25 -14.63 -35.79
C ARG A 198 -22.63 -15.97 -35.16
N LEU A 199 -22.19 -17.10 -35.72
CA LEU A 199 -22.48 -18.42 -35.16
C LEU A 199 -21.88 -18.55 -33.74
N ILE A 200 -20.67 -18.04 -33.52
CA ILE A 200 -20.05 -18.01 -32.19
C ILE A 200 -20.88 -17.14 -31.24
N GLU A 201 -21.26 -15.91 -31.63
CA GLU A 201 -22.10 -15.03 -30.82
C GLU A 201 -23.45 -15.65 -30.45
N GLU A 202 -24.10 -16.38 -31.36
CA GLU A 202 -25.37 -17.07 -31.11
C GLU A 202 -25.20 -18.29 -30.19
N SER A 203 -24.06 -18.98 -30.26
CA SER A 203 -23.77 -20.17 -29.44
C SER A 203 -23.50 -19.86 -27.96
N VAL A 204 -23.11 -18.62 -27.64
CA VAL A 204 -22.75 -18.17 -26.29
C VAL A 204 -23.78 -17.19 -25.71
N ARG A 205 -25.00 -17.15 -26.25
CA ARG A 205 -26.06 -16.31 -25.71
C ARG A 205 -26.37 -16.70 -24.25
N PRO A 206 -26.68 -15.71 -23.37
CA PRO A 206 -27.17 -15.98 -22.03
C PRO A 206 -28.46 -16.80 -22.06
N ASP A 207 -29.40 -16.39 -22.90
CA ASP A 207 -30.71 -17.03 -23.03
C ASP A 207 -30.82 -17.75 -24.38
N GLY A 208 -31.02 -19.07 -24.33
CA GLY A 208 -31.21 -19.90 -25.52
C GLY A 208 -30.00 -19.89 -26.46
N PRO A 209 -28.83 -20.39 -26.03
CA PRO A 209 -27.69 -20.59 -26.92
C PRO A 209 -28.10 -21.44 -28.12
N ARG A 210 -27.61 -21.07 -29.31
CA ARG A 210 -27.95 -21.77 -30.56
C ARG A 210 -26.79 -22.60 -31.05
N ASP A 211 -27.03 -23.89 -31.20
CA ASP A 211 -26.06 -24.81 -31.78
C ASP A 211 -26.08 -24.77 -33.31
N SER A 212 -24.91 -24.95 -33.92
CA SER A 212 -24.72 -25.06 -35.37
C SER A 212 -23.74 -26.19 -35.66
N ALA A 213 -24.13 -27.15 -36.49
CA ALA A 213 -23.28 -28.27 -36.88
C ALA A 213 -22.02 -27.78 -37.61
N ASP A 214 -22.17 -26.80 -38.51
CA ASP A 214 -21.05 -26.21 -39.26
C ASP A 214 -20.04 -25.53 -38.32
N LEU A 215 -20.55 -24.83 -37.29
CA LEU A 215 -19.68 -24.25 -36.27
C LEU A 215 -18.92 -25.35 -35.51
N GLN A 216 -19.59 -26.43 -35.09
CA GLN A 216 -18.92 -27.52 -34.36
C GLN A 216 -17.81 -28.18 -35.20
N VAL A 217 -18.04 -28.40 -36.50
CA VAL A 217 -17.01 -28.92 -37.42
C VAL A 217 -15.81 -27.98 -37.50
N HIS A 218 -16.04 -26.67 -37.57
CA HIS A 218 -14.96 -25.69 -37.61
C HIS A 218 -14.17 -25.62 -36.28
N LEU A 219 -14.87 -25.58 -35.14
CA LEU A 219 -14.24 -25.55 -33.81
C LEU A 219 -13.37 -26.77 -33.52
N ALA A 220 -13.71 -27.94 -34.08
CA ALA A 220 -12.89 -29.14 -33.96
C ALA A 220 -11.48 -28.99 -34.57
N HIS A 221 -11.28 -28.02 -35.49
CA HIS A 221 -10.03 -27.85 -36.22
C HIS A 221 -9.39 -26.46 -36.05
N CYS A 222 -10.14 -25.45 -35.56
CA CYS A 222 -9.65 -24.08 -35.41
C CYS A 222 -9.48 -23.68 -33.95
N ALA A 223 -8.23 -23.70 -33.47
CA ALA A 223 -7.89 -23.29 -32.10
C ALA A 223 -8.29 -21.84 -31.79
N SER A 224 -8.20 -20.93 -32.78
CA SER A 224 -8.57 -19.52 -32.60
C SER A 224 -10.07 -19.36 -32.30
N CYS A 225 -10.94 -20.00 -33.09
CA CYS A 225 -12.38 -19.96 -32.88
C CYS A 225 -12.82 -20.72 -31.61
N THR A 226 -12.14 -21.81 -31.27
CA THR A 226 -12.38 -22.53 -30.01
C THR A 226 -12.07 -21.66 -28.80
N ALA A 227 -10.87 -21.06 -28.76
CA ALA A 227 -10.51 -20.12 -27.72
C ALA A 227 -11.46 -18.90 -27.68
N ALA A 228 -11.95 -18.42 -28.83
CA ALA A 228 -12.92 -17.33 -28.88
C ALA A 228 -14.23 -17.70 -28.19
N ARG A 229 -14.77 -18.88 -28.51
CA ARG A 229 -16.01 -19.36 -27.90
C ARG A 229 -15.85 -19.60 -26.41
N GLU A 230 -14.73 -20.17 -25.98
CA GLU A 230 -14.41 -20.38 -24.57
C GLU A 230 -14.32 -19.06 -23.81
N GLU A 231 -13.62 -18.06 -24.38
CA GLU A 231 -13.50 -16.74 -23.80
C GLU A 231 -14.87 -16.06 -23.63
N LEU A 232 -15.72 -16.09 -24.67
CA LEU A 232 -17.07 -15.52 -24.60
C LEU A 232 -17.97 -16.29 -23.63
N THR A 233 -17.80 -17.61 -23.53
CA THR A 233 -18.50 -18.46 -22.56
C THR A 233 -18.10 -18.08 -21.13
N ALA A 234 -16.80 -17.91 -20.86
CA ALA A 234 -16.30 -17.48 -19.56
C ALA A 234 -16.80 -16.08 -19.19
N LEU A 235 -16.84 -15.14 -20.14
CA LEU A 235 -17.40 -13.80 -19.94
C LEU A 235 -18.91 -13.83 -19.63
N ARG A 236 -19.66 -14.79 -20.20
CA ARG A 236 -21.08 -14.98 -19.88
C ARG A 236 -21.27 -15.55 -18.48
N ASP A 237 -20.53 -16.60 -18.14
CA ASP A 237 -20.78 -17.41 -16.94
C ASP A 237 -20.18 -16.77 -15.68
N ALA A 238 -18.98 -16.20 -15.79
CA ALA A 238 -18.25 -15.61 -14.66
C ALA A 238 -17.42 -14.39 -15.12
N PRO A 239 -18.07 -13.27 -15.47
CA PRO A 239 -17.41 -12.12 -16.09
C PRO A 239 -16.25 -11.56 -15.25
N GLY A 240 -16.41 -11.42 -13.93
CA GLY A 240 -15.36 -10.88 -13.06
C GLY A 240 -14.04 -11.67 -13.13
N PRO A 241 -14.03 -12.96 -12.76
CA PRO A 241 -12.84 -13.81 -12.87
C PRO A 241 -12.30 -13.94 -14.30
N ALA A 242 -13.17 -14.09 -15.30
CA ALA A 242 -12.76 -14.18 -16.70
C ALA A 242 -12.02 -12.92 -17.19
N LEU A 243 -12.53 -11.74 -16.81
CA LEU A 243 -11.90 -10.47 -17.11
C LEU A 243 -10.59 -10.28 -16.34
N ALA A 244 -10.55 -10.65 -15.06
CA ALA A 244 -9.33 -10.53 -14.27
C ALA A 244 -8.20 -11.36 -14.87
N GLU A 245 -8.46 -12.62 -15.23
CA GLU A 245 -7.50 -13.50 -15.90
C GLU A 245 -7.14 -13.02 -17.30
N GLY A 246 -8.12 -12.47 -18.05
CA GLY A 246 -7.91 -11.99 -19.40
C GLY A 246 -7.19 -10.63 -19.50
N LEU A 247 -7.19 -9.84 -18.42
CA LEU A 247 -6.68 -8.45 -18.39
C LEU A 247 -5.44 -8.26 -17.50
N LEU A 248 -5.08 -9.24 -16.66
CA LEU A 248 -3.87 -9.21 -15.85
C LEU A 248 -2.84 -10.24 -16.35
N PRO A 249 -1.53 -9.93 -16.29
CA PRO A 249 -0.49 -10.86 -16.76
C PRO A 249 -0.29 -12.08 -15.85
N TRP A 250 -0.77 -12.01 -14.61
CA TRP A 250 -0.56 -13.05 -13.60
C TRP A 250 -1.68 -13.05 -12.57
N GLY A 251 -2.12 -14.25 -12.18
CA GLY A 251 -2.95 -14.47 -10.99
C GLY A 251 -4.28 -13.71 -10.97
N GLY A 252 -4.90 -13.45 -12.13
CA GLY A 252 -6.10 -12.61 -12.21
C GLY A 252 -7.28 -13.17 -11.42
N THR A 253 -7.55 -14.46 -11.54
CA THR A 253 -8.56 -15.17 -10.73
C THR A 253 -8.26 -15.11 -9.23
N ALA A 254 -6.99 -15.26 -8.83
CA ALA A 254 -6.58 -15.18 -7.43
C ALA A 254 -6.73 -13.75 -6.87
N TYR A 255 -6.49 -12.74 -7.70
CA TYR A 255 -6.60 -11.32 -7.36
C TYR A 255 -8.03 -10.91 -6.99
N VAL A 256 -9.04 -11.36 -7.76
CA VAL A 256 -10.45 -10.99 -7.52
C VAL A 256 -11.16 -11.93 -6.56
N ARG A 257 -10.51 -13.01 -6.12
CA ARG A 257 -11.08 -13.93 -5.16
C ARG A 257 -11.26 -13.19 -3.83
N PRO A 258 -12.47 -13.20 -3.23
CA PRO A 258 -12.64 -12.68 -1.88
C PRO A 258 -11.64 -13.35 -0.95
N GLU A 259 -10.96 -12.57 -0.10
CA GLU A 259 -10.30 -13.15 1.07
C GLU A 259 -11.41 -13.79 1.89
N GLU A 260 -11.53 -15.12 1.81
CA GLU A 260 -12.24 -15.82 2.86
C GLU A 260 -11.48 -15.51 4.15
N PRO A 261 -12.14 -14.98 5.19
CA PRO A 261 -11.51 -14.90 6.49
C PRO A 261 -11.02 -16.30 6.78
N ALA A 262 -9.69 -16.45 6.94
CA ALA A 262 -9.05 -17.74 7.20
C ALA A 262 -9.92 -18.45 8.21
N ALA A 263 -10.63 -19.50 7.77
CA ALA A 263 -11.61 -20.18 8.59
C ALA A 263 -10.86 -20.52 9.87
N ALA A 264 -11.18 -19.80 10.95
CA ALA A 264 -10.57 -20.03 12.24
C ALA A 264 -10.71 -21.52 12.44
N LEU A 265 -9.57 -22.23 12.50
CA LEU A 265 -9.49 -23.69 12.62
C LEU A 265 -10.57 -24.13 13.59
N ALA A 266 -11.72 -24.52 13.03
CA ALA A 266 -12.82 -24.99 13.83
C ALA A 266 -12.33 -26.31 14.36
N LEU A 267 -11.98 -26.32 15.63
CA LEU A 267 -11.73 -27.54 16.38
C LEU A 267 -12.88 -28.51 16.02
N PRO A 268 -12.57 -29.79 15.77
CA PRO A 268 -13.60 -30.74 15.35
C PRO A 268 -14.62 -30.87 16.48
N HIS A 269 -15.77 -30.23 16.29
CA HIS A 269 -16.97 -30.53 17.07
C HIS A 269 -17.46 -31.89 16.58
N THR A 270 -17.35 -32.89 17.45
CA THR A 270 -18.01 -34.18 17.32
C THR A 270 -19.52 -33.92 17.42
N GLU A 271 -20.18 -33.73 16.29
CA GLU A 271 -21.64 -33.75 16.21
C GLU A 271 -22.10 -34.89 15.30
N GLU A 272 -23.04 -35.66 15.85
CA GLU A 272 -23.63 -36.89 15.32
C GLU A 272 -24.22 -36.73 13.90
N PRO A 273 -24.16 -37.79 13.07
CA PRO A 273 -24.77 -37.77 11.75
C PRO A 273 -26.31 -37.83 11.87
N ALA A 274 -26.95 -36.69 11.65
CA ALA A 274 -28.39 -36.62 11.39
C ALA A 274 -28.72 -37.32 10.06
N ARG A 275 -29.50 -38.40 10.14
CA ARG A 275 -30.05 -39.17 9.02
C ARG A 275 -30.82 -38.27 8.05
N ARG A 276 -30.53 -38.40 6.75
CA ARG A 276 -31.50 -38.11 5.68
C ARG A 276 -31.72 -39.36 4.82
N PRO A 277 -32.94 -39.57 4.30
CA PRO A 277 -33.35 -40.86 3.76
C PRO A 277 -32.79 -41.08 2.35
N ALA A 278 -32.25 -42.28 2.13
CA ALA A 278 -31.79 -42.75 0.84
C ALA A 278 -32.98 -43.23 0.00
N HIS A 279 -33.23 -42.59 -1.14
CA HIS A 279 -34.02 -43.18 -2.21
C HIS A 279 -33.14 -44.15 -3.01
N ARG A 280 -33.60 -45.40 -3.04
CA ARG A 280 -32.99 -46.54 -3.70
C ARG A 280 -33.11 -46.41 -5.23
N ALA A 281 -31.98 -46.52 -5.92
CA ALA A 281 -31.94 -47.11 -7.26
C ALA A 281 -30.66 -47.95 -7.34
N ALA A 282 -30.85 -49.27 -7.24
CA ALA A 282 -29.83 -50.27 -7.45
C ALA A 282 -29.77 -50.59 -8.95
N LEU A 283 -28.57 -50.59 -9.54
CA LEU A 283 -28.22 -51.48 -10.65
C LEU A 283 -26.75 -51.88 -10.53
N THR A 284 -26.53 -53.16 -10.78
CA THR A 284 -25.41 -54.00 -10.40
C THR A 284 -24.25 -53.99 -11.40
N SER A 285 -23.06 -54.23 -10.86
CA SER A 285 -21.71 -54.39 -11.43
C SER A 285 -21.53 -55.46 -12.51
N VAL A 286 -20.50 -55.26 -13.36
CA VAL A 286 -19.41 -56.21 -13.72
C VAL A 286 -18.19 -55.34 -14.13
N ALA A 287 -17.15 -55.11 -13.30
CA ALA A 287 -15.96 -55.92 -12.98
C ALA A 287 -14.89 -56.05 -14.11
N LEU A 288 -13.81 -55.25 -14.00
CA LEU A 288 -12.39 -55.54 -14.31
C LEU A 288 -11.59 -54.26 -13.89
N GLY A 289 -10.62 -54.19 -12.97
CA GLY A 289 -9.70 -55.16 -12.41
C GLY A 289 -8.34 -55.03 -13.09
N VAL A 290 -7.43 -54.18 -12.57
CA VAL A 290 -5.95 -54.34 -12.52
C VAL A 290 -5.26 -53.11 -11.86
N ALA A 291 -4.74 -53.38 -10.66
CA ALA A 291 -3.48 -52.95 -10.01
C ALA A 291 -3.09 -51.47 -9.76
N LEU A 292 -3.03 -51.14 -8.46
CA LEU A 292 -2.19 -50.12 -7.81
C LEU A 292 -0.70 -50.53 -7.78
N VAL A 293 0.19 -49.61 -8.20
CA VAL A 293 1.37 -49.04 -7.48
C VAL A 293 2.43 -50.03 -6.92
N PRO A 294 3.75 -49.83 -7.20
CA PRO A 294 4.55 -48.93 -6.36
C PRO A 294 5.56 -48.01 -7.05
N LEU A 295 5.31 -46.72 -6.84
CA LEU A 295 6.28 -45.67 -6.58
C LEU A 295 6.93 -45.95 -5.20
N LEU A 296 8.05 -46.68 -5.14
CA LEU A 296 8.95 -46.69 -3.96
C LEU A 296 10.31 -47.39 -4.20
N VAL A 297 11.06 -47.07 -5.26
CA VAL A 297 12.49 -47.47 -5.40
C VAL A 297 13.27 -46.39 -6.15
N LEU A 298 13.33 -45.16 -5.63
CA LEU A 298 14.36 -44.19 -6.05
C LEU A 298 14.74 -43.21 -4.92
N LEU A 299 14.78 -43.73 -3.70
CA LEU A 299 15.49 -43.12 -2.58
C LEU A 299 16.30 -44.26 -1.96
N LEU A 300 17.61 -44.03 -1.81
CA LEU A 300 18.65 -44.92 -1.25
C LEU A 300 19.44 -45.75 -2.29
N THR A 301 20.51 -45.16 -2.85
CA THR A 301 21.88 -45.65 -2.63
C THR A 301 22.94 -44.56 -2.95
N PRO A 302 24.14 -44.64 -2.33
CA PRO A 302 25.02 -43.50 -2.07
C PRO A 302 26.25 -43.39 -3.00
N ALA A 303 26.93 -42.25 -2.81
CA ALA A 303 28.19 -41.72 -3.32
C ALA A 303 29.27 -42.68 -3.85
N ASP A 304 29.97 -42.21 -4.89
CA ASP A 304 31.43 -42.38 -5.00
C ASP A 304 32.08 -41.20 -5.75
N GLN A 305 33.06 -40.56 -5.12
CA GLN A 305 34.09 -39.69 -5.74
C GLN A 305 35.42 -40.45 -5.68
N PRO A 306 36.25 -40.36 -6.72
CA PRO A 306 37.53 -39.62 -6.59
C PRO A 306 37.93 -38.98 -7.95
N ASP A 307 38.90 -38.07 -8.14
CA ASP A 307 39.89 -37.37 -7.33
C ASP A 307 40.38 -36.15 -8.18
N PRO A 308 41.17 -35.22 -7.62
CA PRO A 308 41.48 -33.92 -8.18
C PRO A 308 42.73 -33.93 -9.08
N GLY A 309 42.83 -32.97 -10.00
CA GLY A 309 44.11 -32.70 -10.65
C GLY A 309 44.13 -31.62 -11.72
N ARG A 310 44.85 -30.54 -11.38
CA ARG A 310 45.61 -29.61 -12.24
C ARG A 310 44.93 -28.36 -12.82
N ALA A 311 45.09 -27.30 -12.03
CA ALA A 311 45.75 -26.02 -12.35
C ALA A 311 45.92 -25.60 -13.83
N SER A 312 45.38 -24.42 -14.12
CA SER A 312 45.99 -23.33 -14.92
C SER A 312 45.30 -22.03 -14.47
N ALA A 313 45.90 -21.24 -13.59
CA ALA A 313 46.84 -20.15 -13.88
C ALA A 313 46.17 -18.90 -14.49
N VAL A 314 45.84 -17.96 -13.58
CA VAL A 314 46.02 -16.50 -13.63
C VAL A 314 45.91 -15.80 -14.99
N THR A 315 44.94 -14.90 -15.13
CA THR A 315 45.19 -13.53 -15.64
C THR A 315 44.11 -12.57 -15.11
N THR A 316 44.51 -11.68 -14.21
CA THR A 316 43.80 -10.42 -13.88
C THR A 316 44.08 -9.37 -14.95
N PRO A 317 43.10 -8.51 -15.29
CA PRO A 317 43.41 -7.13 -15.67
C PRO A 317 42.69 -6.11 -14.77
N THR A 318 43.52 -5.42 -13.99
CA THR A 318 43.62 -3.95 -13.86
C THR A 318 42.36 -3.08 -13.95
N PRO A 319 42.02 -2.33 -12.89
CA PRO A 319 41.12 -1.18 -12.95
C PRO A 319 41.89 0.14 -13.16
N ALA A 320 41.44 1.00 -14.06
CA ALA A 320 41.82 2.41 -14.13
C ALA A 320 40.81 3.22 -14.97
N PRO A 321 40.69 4.56 -14.79
CA PRO A 321 40.97 5.37 -13.61
C PRO A 321 39.76 6.22 -13.18
N GLN A 322 39.85 6.73 -11.96
CA GLN A 322 38.89 7.65 -11.36
C GLN A 322 39.20 9.08 -11.80
N VAL A 323 38.17 9.85 -12.17
CA VAL A 323 38.31 11.27 -12.51
C VAL A 323 38.15 12.09 -11.23
N THR A 324 39.28 12.65 -10.80
CA THR A 324 39.41 13.67 -9.75
C THR A 324 38.96 15.02 -10.29
N VAL A 325 38.08 15.73 -9.59
CA VAL A 325 37.91 17.18 -9.74
C VAL A 325 38.19 17.85 -8.40
N THR A 326 39.25 18.63 -8.38
CA THR A 326 39.79 19.34 -7.22
C THR A 326 39.30 20.79 -7.20
N ALA A 327 38.71 21.15 -6.06
CA ALA A 327 38.71 22.43 -5.32
C ALA A 327 38.48 23.78 -6.02
N THR A 328 37.64 24.60 -5.38
CA THR A 328 38.09 25.96 -5.02
C THR A 328 37.50 26.36 -3.66
N ALA A 329 38.40 26.63 -2.71
CA ALA A 329 38.12 27.17 -1.40
C ALA A 329 38.23 28.70 -1.44
N THR A 330 37.40 29.39 -0.67
CA THR A 330 37.67 30.77 -0.24
C THR A 330 37.43 30.89 1.26
N VAL A 331 38.52 31.19 1.95
CA VAL A 331 38.65 31.54 3.37
C VAL A 331 38.38 33.04 3.53
N SER A 332 37.66 33.46 4.59
CA SER A 332 37.83 34.80 5.17
C SER A 332 37.35 34.87 6.63
N VAL A 333 38.31 34.66 7.53
CA VAL A 333 38.72 35.46 8.71
C VAL A 333 37.67 36.35 9.44
N SER A 334 37.55 36.09 10.75
CA SER A 334 36.99 36.93 11.83
C SER A 334 37.98 38.03 12.26
N PRO A 335 37.54 39.19 12.79
CA PRO A 335 37.63 39.35 14.26
C PRO A 335 36.52 40.22 14.92
N SER A 336 36.32 39.95 16.22
CA SER A 336 35.69 40.79 17.27
C SER A 336 36.38 42.18 17.40
N PRO A 337 35.82 43.25 18.03
CA PRO A 337 35.30 43.25 19.41
C PRO A 337 34.11 44.20 19.75
N SER A 338 33.60 44.05 20.98
CA SER A 338 32.66 44.93 21.71
C SER A 338 33.15 46.39 21.85
N PRO A 339 32.24 47.35 22.17
CA PRO A 339 32.41 48.03 23.46
C PRO A 339 31.11 48.39 24.21
N THR A 340 31.33 48.51 25.52
CA THR A 340 30.52 49.02 26.63
C THR A 340 30.06 50.49 26.47
N SER A 341 28.87 50.85 27.00
CA SER A 341 28.53 52.07 27.78
C SER A 341 27.00 52.24 27.81
N ALA A 342 26.31 52.12 28.95
CA ALA A 342 26.22 53.02 30.11
C ALA A 342 25.12 54.11 30.01
N SER A 343 24.16 54.00 30.94
CA SER A 343 23.42 55.09 31.63
C SER A 343 22.26 55.84 30.91
N PRO A 344 21.38 56.56 31.65
CA PRO A 344 20.74 56.19 32.93
C PRO A 344 19.25 56.67 33.09
N SER A 345 18.57 56.10 34.10
CA SER A 345 17.66 56.79 35.07
C SER A 345 16.29 57.38 34.63
N PRO A 346 15.38 57.73 35.59
CA PRO A 346 15.24 57.28 36.98
C PRO A 346 13.78 57.07 37.48
N SER A 347 13.68 56.69 38.77
CA SER A 347 12.68 57.17 39.76
C SER A 347 11.25 56.59 39.68
N ARG A 348 10.60 56.07 40.74
CA ARG A 348 10.55 56.39 42.19
C ARG A 348 10.00 55.14 42.92
N THR A 349 10.65 54.67 43.98
CA THR A 349 10.38 54.94 45.41
C THR A 349 9.34 54.01 46.03
N ALA A 350 9.75 53.41 47.13
CA ALA A 350 9.18 52.28 47.84
C ALA A 350 8.29 52.66 49.04
N SER A 351 7.60 51.63 49.55
CA SER A 351 7.29 51.34 50.96
C SER A 351 6.05 51.98 51.60
N PRO A 352 5.53 51.43 52.73
CA PRO A 352 5.22 50.02 53.02
C PRO A 352 3.85 49.82 53.74
N SER A 353 3.53 48.54 54.00
CA SER A 353 2.56 47.91 54.94
C SER A 353 2.06 48.75 56.15
N PRO A 354 0.86 48.48 56.74
CA PRO A 354 0.70 47.28 57.59
C PRO A 354 -0.72 46.63 57.67
N SER A 355 -0.76 45.33 57.94
CA SER A 355 -1.81 44.61 58.72
C SER A 355 -1.46 44.70 60.22
N PRO A 356 -2.35 44.52 61.24
CA PRO A 356 -3.26 43.35 61.35
C PRO A 356 -4.57 43.45 62.24
N THR A 357 -5.52 42.49 62.04
CA THR A 357 -6.51 41.85 63.00
C THR A 357 -7.55 42.68 63.81
N PRO A 358 -8.66 42.11 64.40
CA PRO A 358 -9.02 40.68 64.59
C PRO A 358 -10.48 40.22 64.35
N SER A 359 -10.61 38.89 64.21
CA SER A 359 -11.66 37.95 64.66
C SER A 359 -13.16 38.26 64.48
N ARG A 360 -13.84 37.36 63.76
CA ARG A 360 -15.12 36.77 64.21
C ARG A 360 -15.32 35.35 63.68
N THR A 361 -15.54 34.46 64.64
CA THR A 361 -15.80 33.02 64.52
C THR A 361 -17.21 32.77 64.01
N HIS A 362 -17.38 32.07 62.89
CA HIS A 362 -18.63 31.43 62.52
C HIS A 362 -18.39 30.02 61.93
N THR A 363 -19.17 29.10 62.48
CA THR A 363 -19.26 27.64 62.27
C THR A 363 -19.40 27.22 60.79
N PRO A 364 -18.86 26.07 60.36
CA PRO A 364 -18.76 25.71 58.94
C PRO A 364 -20.09 25.21 58.36
N ALA A 365 -20.45 25.73 57.18
CA ALA A 365 -21.43 25.13 56.27
C ALA A 365 -20.82 23.91 55.55
N PRO A 366 -21.62 22.88 55.18
CA PRO A 366 -21.10 21.69 54.52
C PRO A 366 -20.49 22.06 53.16
N ARG A 367 -19.21 21.70 53.00
CA ARG A 367 -18.43 21.92 51.79
C ARG A 367 -19.04 21.09 50.65
N PRO A 368 -19.39 21.68 49.50
CA PRO A 368 -19.72 20.88 48.32
C PRO A 368 -18.52 19.99 48.00
N THR A 369 -18.78 18.69 47.86
CA THR A 369 -17.80 17.69 47.42
C THR A 369 -17.09 18.21 46.17
N PRO A 370 -15.74 18.26 46.14
CA PRO A 370 -15.03 18.59 44.92
C PRO A 370 -15.41 17.56 43.87
N ASN A 371 -15.96 18.04 42.75
CA ASN A 371 -16.05 17.27 41.52
C ASN A 371 -14.67 16.64 41.28
N PRO A 372 -14.55 15.34 40.96
CA PRO A 372 -13.25 14.72 40.75
C PRO A 372 -12.46 15.56 39.74
N ARG A 373 -11.34 16.10 40.21
CA ARG A 373 -10.38 16.79 39.36
C ARG A 373 -10.07 15.85 38.19
N PRO A 374 -10.16 16.29 36.93
CA PRO A 374 -9.73 15.47 35.80
C PRO A 374 -8.35 14.90 36.13
N PRO A 375 -8.12 13.59 35.89
CA PRO A 375 -6.83 12.99 36.17
C PRO A 375 -5.75 13.84 35.50
N ALA A 376 -4.66 14.12 36.24
CA ALA A 376 -3.55 14.86 35.70
C ALA A 376 -3.09 14.16 34.40
N PRO A 377 -2.83 14.93 33.32
CA PRO A 377 -2.40 14.35 32.06
C PRO A 377 -1.13 13.51 32.28
N ARG A 378 -1.17 12.27 31.79
CA ARG A 378 -0.08 11.31 31.94
C ARG A 378 0.81 11.34 30.69
N PRO A 379 2.12 11.04 30.81
CA PRO A 379 2.97 10.86 29.65
C PRO A 379 2.49 9.69 28.76
N PRO A 380 2.88 9.63 27.47
CA PRO A 380 2.66 8.47 26.62
C PRO A 380 3.14 7.17 27.27
N GLY A 381 2.37 6.09 27.14
CA GLY A 381 2.64 4.82 27.82
C GLY A 381 2.30 3.58 27.00
N GLY A 382 2.22 2.42 27.65
CA GLY A 382 2.07 1.10 27.01
C GLY A 382 0.74 0.82 26.28
N THR A 383 -0.22 1.75 26.33
CA THR A 383 -1.49 1.64 25.58
C THR A 383 -1.51 2.64 24.44
N TYR A 384 -2.03 2.25 23.28
CA TYR A 384 -2.24 3.20 22.17
C TYR A 384 -3.16 4.33 22.59
N ALA A 385 -2.68 5.56 22.40
CA ALA A 385 -3.40 6.80 22.61
C ALA A 385 -2.83 7.88 21.70
N GLN A 386 -3.55 8.98 21.53
CA GLN A 386 -2.96 10.18 20.96
C GLN A 386 -1.75 10.64 21.79
N VAL A 387 -0.74 11.22 21.15
CA VAL A 387 0.39 11.87 21.84
C VAL A 387 0.29 13.37 21.61
N VAL A 388 -0.20 14.09 22.61
CA VAL A 388 -0.62 15.50 22.51
C VAL A 388 0.44 16.41 23.12
N ASN A 389 0.87 17.43 22.38
CA ASN A 389 1.79 18.44 22.89
C ASN A 389 1.11 19.34 23.94
N ALA A 390 1.78 19.60 25.05
CA ALA A 390 1.20 20.35 26.16
C ALA A 390 1.10 21.86 25.88
N ALA A 391 1.94 22.43 25.02
CA ALA A 391 1.88 23.85 24.67
C ALA A 391 0.86 24.15 23.57
N SER A 392 0.84 23.37 22.50
CA SER A 392 -0.01 23.64 21.32
C SER A 392 -1.34 22.90 21.34
N GLY A 393 -1.45 21.80 22.08
CA GLY A 393 -2.60 20.90 22.01
C GLY A 393 -2.68 20.09 20.71
N LEU A 394 -1.64 20.13 19.87
CA LEU A 394 -1.55 19.35 18.63
C LEU A 394 -1.03 17.93 18.90
N CYS A 395 -1.47 16.99 18.08
CA CYS A 395 -1.11 15.58 18.14
C CYS A 395 0.12 15.27 17.29
N LEU A 396 0.93 14.33 17.79
CA LEU A 396 1.99 13.67 17.04
C LEU A 396 1.36 12.83 15.93
N ASP A 397 1.68 13.13 14.67
CA ASP A 397 1.04 12.50 13.51
C ASP A 397 2.08 12.06 12.49
N VAL A 398 1.81 10.97 11.78
CA VAL A 398 2.62 10.56 10.63
C VAL A 398 2.19 11.41 9.44
N ARG A 399 3.12 12.16 8.85
CA ARG A 399 2.84 13.11 7.77
C ARG A 399 2.06 12.43 6.65
N ASP A 400 0.89 13.01 6.35
CA ASP A 400 -0.01 12.57 5.29
C ASP A 400 -0.47 11.10 5.39
N GLY A 401 -0.29 10.45 6.54
CA GLY A 401 -0.57 9.02 6.73
C GLY A 401 0.29 8.09 5.86
N TYR A 402 1.44 8.58 5.38
CA TYR A 402 2.35 7.81 4.54
C TYR A 402 3.29 6.97 5.40
N PHE A 403 3.31 5.65 5.19
CA PHE A 403 4.19 4.73 5.91
C PHE A 403 5.32 4.27 5.00
N SER A 404 6.44 4.96 5.09
CA SER A 404 7.72 4.62 4.46
C SER A 404 8.85 5.07 5.36
N GLU A 405 9.99 4.40 5.28
CA GLU A 405 11.18 4.73 6.03
C GLU A 405 11.58 6.20 5.82
N GLY A 406 11.78 6.92 6.93
CA GLY A 406 12.10 8.33 6.92
C GLY A 406 10.91 9.25 6.67
N THR A 407 9.66 8.79 6.61
CA THR A 407 8.51 9.71 6.53
C THR A 407 8.47 10.60 7.77
N ASP A 408 8.22 11.91 7.59
CA ASP A 408 8.15 12.86 8.69
C ASP A 408 7.08 12.52 9.70
N VAL A 409 7.41 12.75 10.98
CA VAL A 409 6.42 12.89 12.04
C VAL A 409 6.25 14.37 12.33
N VAL A 410 5.00 14.80 12.46
CA VAL A 410 4.60 16.20 12.51
C VAL A 410 3.66 16.46 13.68
N THR A 411 3.33 17.73 13.90
CA THR A 411 2.21 18.16 14.72
C THR A 411 0.99 18.45 13.86
N ALA A 412 -0.16 17.88 14.20
CA ALA A 412 -1.42 18.10 13.51
C ALA A 412 -2.57 18.31 14.51
N PRO A 413 -3.69 18.94 14.12
CA PRO A 413 -4.90 18.95 14.96
C PRO A 413 -5.30 17.53 15.34
N CYS A 414 -5.61 17.32 16.61
CA CYS A 414 -6.00 16.00 17.11
C CYS A 414 -7.34 15.54 16.51
N THR A 415 -7.37 14.29 16.05
CA THR A 415 -8.50 13.60 15.43
C THR A 415 -8.46 12.11 15.80
N ASP A 416 -9.53 11.36 15.53
CA ASP A 416 -9.56 9.91 15.75
C ASP A 416 -8.72 9.11 14.71
N SER A 417 -7.85 9.79 13.96
CA SER A 417 -7.00 9.16 12.95
C SER A 417 -6.08 8.10 13.58
N PRO A 418 -6.01 6.89 12.99
CA PRO A 418 -5.04 5.87 13.40
C PRO A 418 -3.59 6.37 13.39
N THR A 419 -3.25 7.33 12.52
CA THR A 419 -1.89 7.86 12.33
C THR A 419 -1.41 8.73 13.50
N GLN A 420 -2.34 9.17 14.35
CA GLN A 420 -2.07 9.99 15.53
C GLN A 420 -1.97 9.17 16.81
N ARG A 421 -2.17 7.84 16.73
CA ARG A 421 -2.18 6.96 17.90
C ARG A 421 -0.84 6.24 18.00
N TRP A 422 -0.21 6.37 19.17
CA TRP A 422 1.11 5.80 19.46
C TRP A 422 1.09 5.06 20.79
N ARG A 423 1.96 4.06 20.92
CA ARG A 423 2.24 3.35 22.16
C ARG A 423 3.72 3.51 22.48
N TYR A 424 4.03 3.89 23.71
CA TYR A 424 5.40 3.78 24.21
C TYR A 424 5.62 2.39 24.81
N ASP A 425 6.45 1.58 24.15
CA ASP A 425 6.94 0.31 24.66
C ASP A 425 8.19 0.58 25.52
N ALA A 426 8.04 0.48 26.84
CA ALA A 426 9.11 0.76 27.79
C ALA A 426 10.22 -0.31 27.78
N ASP A 427 9.90 -1.55 27.40
CA ASP A 427 10.89 -2.64 27.33
C ASP A 427 11.79 -2.47 26.10
N ARG A 428 11.23 -1.97 24.99
CA ARG A 428 11.97 -1.67 23.76
C ARG A 428 12.51 -0.25 23.69
N HIS A 429 12.06 0.63 24.59
CA HIS A 429 12.26 2.07 24.53
C HIS A 429 11.82 2.68 23.19
N ALA A 430 10.66 2.31 22.66
CA ALA A 430 10.23 2.74 21.32
C ALA A 430 8.81 3.29 21.34
N LEU A 431 8.56 4.37 20.59
CA LEU A 431 7.20 4.81 20.27
C LEU A 431 6.74 4.12 18.98
N GLN A 432 5.81 3.19 19.10
CA GLN A 432 5.26 2.41 17.99
C GLN A 432 3.95 3.02 17.49
N SER A 433 3.79 3.09 16.18
CA SER A 433 2.56 3.59 15.53
C SER A 433 1.42 2.57 15.65
N TYR A 434 0.19 3.05 15.84
CA TYR A 434 -1.01 2.24 15.77
C TYR A 434 -1.45 1.94 14.33
N ALA A 435 -1.34 2.94 13.45
CA ALA A 435 -1.75 2.81 12.05
C ALA A 435 -0.94 1.75 11.29
N ASP A 436 0.34 1.61 11.64
CA ASP A 436 1.19 0.52 11.17
C ASP A 436 2.16 0.11 12.30
N PRO A 437 1.89 -1.01 13.00
CA PRO A 437 2.73 -1.50 14.08
C PRO A 437 4.15 -1.89 13.64
N GLU A 438 4.43 -2.01 12.33
CA GLU A 438 5.80 -2.25 11.87
C GLU A 438 6.67 -0.99 11.98
N TYR A 439 6.11 0.20 12.22
CA TYR A 439 6.84 1.45 12.28
C TYR A 439 6.95 2.06 13.68
N CYS A 440 8.14 2.54 13.98
CA CYS A 440 8.53 3.20 15.21
C CYS A 440 9.02 4.63 14.91
N LEU A 441 8.92 5.52 15.90
CA LEU A 441 9.53 6.84 15.84
C LEU A 441 11.04 6.70 15.63
N ASP A 442 11.61 7.55 14.78
CA ASP A 442 13.01 7.51 14.37
C ASP A 442 13.62 8.92 14.41
N SER A 443 14.76 9.06 15.08
CA SER A 443 15.56 10.28 15.13
C SER A 443 16.42 10.49 13.88
N ARG A 444 16.33 9.61 12.88
CA ARG A 444 17.08 9.67 11.61
C ARG A 444 18.60 9.65 11.79
N GLY A 445 19.06 9.19 12.96
CA GLY A 445 20.45 9.08 13.35
C GLY A 445 21.17 10.40 13.57
N ASP A 446 20.45 11.52 13.62
CA ASP A 446 21.04 12.86 13.76
C ASP A 446 19.99 13.84 14.32
N VAL A 447 20.36 14.58 15.37
CA VAL A 447 19.46 15.53 16.06
C VAL A 447 19.02 16.70 15.17
N ASP A 448 19.76 16.99 14.09
CA ASP A 448 19.47 18.10 13.18
C ASP A 448 18.57 17.71 11.99
N ARG A 449 18.16 16.43 11.89
CA ARG A 449 17.32 15.90 10.78
C ARG A 449 15.83 15.80 11.10
N GLY A 450 15.42 16.29 12.27
CA GLY A 450 14.07 16.17 12.77
C GLY A 450 13.70 14.72 13.09
N VAL A 451 12.41 14.40 13.07
CA VAL A 451 11.90 13.10 13.48
C VAL A 451 11.06 12.48 12.37
N GLY A 452 11.24 11.19 12.14
CA GLY A 452 10.47 10.43 11.18
C GLY A 452 9.99 9.09 11.74
N ILE A 453 9.57 8.20 10.84
CA ILE A 453 9.28 6.80 11.15
C ILE A 453 10.27 5.87 10.46
N TRP A 454 10.61 4.77 11.11
CA TRP A 454 11.40 3.69 10.54
C TRP A 454 10.86 2.34 11.02
N GLU A 455 11.13 1.27 10.28
CA GLU A 455 10.66 -0.05 10.68
C GLU A 455 11.22 -0.46 12.06
N CYS A 456 10.33 -0.84 12.99
CA CYS A 456 10.65 -1.24 14.35
C CYS A 456 11.64 -2.40 14.41
N ARG A 457 11.70 -3.28 13.40
CA ARG A 457 12.70 -4.36 13.35
C ARG A 457 14.14 -3.84 13.41
N SER A 458 14.39 -2.60 12.98
CA SER A 458 15.70 -1.96 13.04
C SER A 458 16.18 -1.66 14.46
N LEU A 459 15.31 -1.76 15.48
CA LEU A 459 15.68 -1.65 16.91
C LEU A 459 16.77 -2.65 17.31
N TYR A 460 16.85 -3.80 16.63
CA TYR A 460 17.82 -4.87 16.89
C TYR A 460 19.01 -4.84 15.91
N GLY A 461 19.08 -3.84 15.05
CA GLY A 461 20.17 -3.63 14.10
C GLY A 461 21.24 -2.67 14.61
N ARG A 462 22.28 -2.48 13.78
CA ARG A 462 23.42 -1.58 14.05
C ARG A 462 23.07 -0.11 14.31
N ASN A 463 21.90 0.33 13.87
CA ASN A 463 21.40 1.71 14.03
C ASN A 463 20.17 1.77 14.97
N GLY A 464 19.97 0.73 15.80
CA GLY A 464 18.76 0.61 16.62
C GLY A 464 18.56 1.76 17.59
N ASP A 465 19.63 2.42 18.03
CA ASP A 465 19.56 3.58 18.93
C ASP A 465 18.82 4.78 18.31
N ASN A 466 18.77 4.87 16.98
CA ASN A 466 18.02 5.93 16.29
C ASN A 466 16.50 5.84 16.57
N LEU A 467 16.00 4.63 16.84
CA LEU A 467 14.59 4.34 17.11
C LEU A 467 14.28 4.29 18.62
N ARG A 468 15.28 4.49 19.48
CA ARG A 468 15.12 4.40 20.94
C ARG A 468 14.91 5.78 21.55
N PHE A 469 13.87 5.88 22.37
CA PHE A 469 13.47 7.08 23.08
C PHE A 469 13.17 6.79 24.55
N VAL A 470 13.55 7.71 25.42
CA VAL A 470 13.12 7.76 26.82
C VAL A 470 11.94 8.71 26.92
N VAL A 471 10.85 8.27 27.56
CA VAL A 471 9.73 9.13 27.94
C VAL A 471 9.78 9.32 29.45
N ASP A 472 10.04 10.54 29.91
CA ASP A 472 10.14 10.82 31.35
C ASP A 472 8.77 11.11 32.00
N GLY A 473 8.78 11.29 33.33
CA GLY A 473 7.56 11.54 34.11
C GLY A 473 6.87 12.87 33.81
N ASP A 474 7.58 13.82 33.20
CA ASP A 474 7.05 15.12 32.76
C ASP A 474 6.53 15.09 31.31
N GLY A 475 6.75 13.98 30.60
CA GLY A 475 6.32 13.76 29.23
C GLY A 475 7.31 14.22 28.16
N ALA A 476 8.58 14.45 28.51
CA ALA A 476 9.60 14.70 27.50
C ALA A 476 9.97 13.40 26.78
N ILE A 477 9.91 13.43 25.44
CA ILE A 477 10.31 12.32 24.57
C ILE A 477 11.74 12.61 24.09
N ARG A 478 12.72 11.85 24.59
CA ARG A 478 14.16 12.13 24.45
C ARG A 478 14.84 11.01 23.66
N PRO A 479 15.53 11.28 22.54
CA PRO A 479 16.19 10.24 21.77
C PRO A 479 17.41 9.70 22.53
N VAL A 480 17.67 8.40 22.46
CA VAL A 480 18.83 7.79 23.14
C VAL A 480 20.16 8.24 22.54
N ILE A 481 20.18 8.64 21.26
CA ILE A 481 21.38 9.18 20.60
C ILE A 481 21.87 10.51 21.19
N ASP A 482 20.98 11.28 21.85
CA ASP A 482 21.33 12.48 22.62
C ASP A 482 20.23 12.77 23.64
N LEU A 483 20.44 12.31 24.87
CA LEU A 483 19.45 12.48 25.94
C LEU A 483 19.27 13.94 26.34
N ASP A 484 20.17 14.87 26.04
CA ASP A 484 20.00 16.29 26.39
C ASP A 484 19.07 17.04 25.41
N ARG A 485 18.43 16.29 24.50
CA ARG A 485 17.43 16.78 23.54
C ARG A 485 16.04 16.22 23.80
N ALA A 486 15.01 16.93 23.36
CA ALA A 486 13.63 16.44 23.34
C ALA A 486 12.91 16.76 22.03
N VAL A 487 11.97 15.88 21.65
CA VAL A 487 11.04 16.09 20.54
C VAL A 487 10.23 17.36 20.81
N THR A 488 10.43 18.36 19.96
CA THR A 488 9.88 19.70 20.13
C THR A 488 9.21 20.13 18.82
N PRO A 489 7.99 20.69 18.85
CA PRO A 489 7.41 21.34 17.67
C PRO A 489 8.36 22.42 17.15
N GLY A 490 8.67 22.38 15.85
CA GLY A 490 9.60 23.28 15.18
C GLY A 490 8.88 24.40 14.42
N TRP A 491 9.44 24.79 13.27
CA TRP A 491 8.78 25.70 12.33
C TRP A 491 7.68 24.97 11.54
N GLY A 492 6.52 25.62 11.39
CA GLY A 492 5.37 25.02 10.72
C GLY A 492 4.78 23.86 11.53
N ASP A 493 4.59 22.72 10.87
CA ASP A 493 4.11 21.47 11.49
C ASP A 493 5.23 20.51 11.91
N GLY A 494 6.48 20.81 11.53
CA GLY A 494 7.61 19.92 11.72
C GLY A 494 8.01 19.71 13.19
N LEU A 495 8.80 18.66 13.43
CA LEU A 495 9.39 18.35 14.73
C LEU A 495 10.91 18.40 14.63
N SER A 496 11.55 18.94 15.67
CA SER A 496 13.00 18.95 15.85
C SER A 496 13.40 18.35 17.20
N LEU A 497 14.68 18.03 17.35
CA LEU A 497 15.29 17.55 18.59
C LEU A 497 16.08 18.71 19.24
N GLU A 498 15.40 19.49 20.07
CA GLU A 498 15.95 20.71 20.68
C GLU A 498 16.56 20.45 22.06
N PRO A 499 17.54 21.24 22.52
CA PRO A 499 18.09 21.15 23.87
C PRO A 499 17.00 21.24 24.93
N LEU A 500 17.11 20.45 26.00
CA LEU A 500 16.15 20.45 27.09
C LEU A 500 16.06 21.84 27.74
N ASP A 501 14.85 22.40 27.74
CA ASP A 501 14.52 23.70 28.35
C ASP A 501 13.41 23.60 29.40
N GLY A 502 12.80 22.41 29.55
CA GLY A 502 11.74 22.14 30.51
C GLY A 502 10.39 22.80 30.18
N SER A 503 10.29 23.45 29.03
CA SER A 503 9.11 24.19 28.59
C SER A 503 7.94 23.27 28.26
N ALA A 504 6.73 23.83 28.21
CA ALA A 504 5.54 23.09 27.79
C ALA A 504 5.62 22.59 26.33
N ARG A 505 6.50 23.16 25.49
CA ARG A 505 6.69 22.71 24.10
C ARG A 505 7.36 21.33 24.03
N GLN A 506 8.15 20.97 25.03
CA GLN A 506 8.85 19.70 25.12
C GLN A 506 8.06 18.62 25.87
N ARG A 507 6.87 18.96 26.38
CA ARG A 507 6.04 18.04 27.16
C ARG A 507 4.93 17.46 26.29
N TRP A 508 4.83 16.14 26.30
CA TRP A 508 3.82 15.38 25.58
C TRP A 508 3.02 14.53 26.56
N ARG A 509 1.71 14.40 26.31
CA ARG A 509 0.80 13.64 27.15
C ARG A 509 -0.03 12.68 26.31
N ALA A 510 -0.47 11.58 26.92
CA ALA A 510 -1.51 10.75 26.34
C ALA A 510 -2.82 11.56 26.22
N GLY A 511 -3.39 11.59 25.02
CA GLY A 511 -4.72 12.13 24.72
C GLY A 511 -5.82 11.08 24.86
N ASP A 512 -7.04 11.47 24.52
CA ASP A 512 -8.18 10.55 24.53
C ASP A 512 -8.03 9.49 23.42
N ARG A 513 -8.64 8.33 23.64
CA ARG A 513 -8.46 7.13 22.83
C ARG A 513 -9.12 7.23 21.47
#